data_AF-A0A1V4RAC8-F1
#
_entry.id   AF-A0A1V4RAC8-F1
#
_cell.length_a   1.000
_cell.length_b   1.000
_cell.length_c   1.000
_cell.angle_alpha   90.00
_cell.angle_beta   90.00
_cell.angle_gamma   90.00
#
_symmetry.space_group_name_H-M   'P 1'
#
loop_
_entity.id
_entity.type
_entity.pdbx_description
1 polymer ?
#
loop_
_entity_poly.entity_id
_entity_poly.type
_entity_poly.pdbx_seq_one_letter_code
_entity_poly.pdbx_strand_id
1 'polypeptide(L)'
;MNAVGMHQNVVTLLHEAGHAMHTFATKNIEIDAYKNTPSEVAELASMSMEFISMDLWNEYYKDESDFNKAKRDQLKGALSFLPWCMTVDAFQHWIYLNPDHTVEERDEFFISLLDRYATGVDYSGFEEIRKISWLFQLHIFEVPFYYIEYGMSQLGALSVYRNYKKTSLL
;
A
#
# COMPACT_ATOMS: atom_id res chain seq x y z
N MET A 1 12.69 2.48 -8.59
CA MET A 1 11.88 3.70 -8.39
C MET A 1 11.83 4.50 -9.69
N ASN A 2 10.63 4.91 -10.13
CA ASN A 2 10.42 5.71 -11.34
C ASN A 2 9.86 7.08 -10.96
N ALA A 3 10.71 8.10 -10.89
CA ALA A 3 10.32 9.42 -10.40
C ALA A 3 9.92 10.38 -11.54
N VAL A 4 8.77 11.04 -11.39
CA VAL A 4 8.21 12.01 -12.35
C VAL A 4 7.79 13.33 -11.69
N GLY A 5 8.22 13.57 -10.44
CA GLY A 5 7.98 14.82 -9.70
C GLY A 5 6.65 14.88 -8.94
N MET A 6 5.98 13.74 -8.75
CA MET A 6 4.70 13.67 -8.04
C MET A 6 4.90 13.38 -6.55
N HIS A 7 3.92 13.77 -5.70
CA HIS A 7 3.95 13.48 -4.26
C HIS A 7 4.20 12.00 -3.97
N GLN A 8 3.59 11.10 -4.75
CA GLN A 8 3.78 9.67 -4.63
C GLN A 8 5.25 9.22 -4.75
N ASN A 9 6.09 9.95 -5.49
CA ASN A 9 7.52 9.62 -5.58
C ASN A 9 8.26 9.86 -4.27
N VAL A 10 7.88 10.90 -3.51
CA VAL A 10 8.43 11.15 -2.16
C VAL A 10 8.00 10.03 -1.21
N VAL A 11 6.74 9.62 -1.27
CA VAL A 11 6.22 8.51 -0.47
C VAL A 11 6.95 7.21 -0.80
N THR A 12 7.09 6.86 -2.08
CA THR A 12 7.89 5.68 -2.51
C THR A 12 9.34 5.77 -2.04
N LEU A 13 9.98 6.93 -2.08
CA LEU A 13 11.33 7.08 -1.54
C LEU A 13 11.41 6.74 -0.05
N LEU A 14 10.45 7.22 0.74
CA LEU A 14 10.41 6.97 2.17
C LEU A 14 10.03 5.53 2.49
N HIS A 15 9.18 4.92 1.67
CA HIS A 15 8.84 3.50 1.71
C HIS A 15 10.11 2.65 1.58
N GLU A 16 10.84 2.82 0.48
CA GLU A 16 12.10 2.08 0.25
C GLU A 16 13.16 2.40 1.31
N ALA A 17 13.20 3.65 1.79
CA ALA A 17 14.09 4.03 2.89
C ALA A 17 13.74 3.28 4.18
N GLY A 18 12.46 2.98 4.45
CA GLY A 18 12.07 2.16 5.60
C GLY A 18 12.59 0.72 5.49
N HIS A 19 12.49 0.09 4.31
CA HIS A 19 13.12 -1.22 4.08
C HIS A 19 14.64 -1.17 4.29
N ALA A 20 15.30 -0.15 3.73
CA ALA A 20 16.74 0.03 3.89
C ALA A 20 17.15 0.23 5.35
N MET A 21 16.43 1.10 6.08
CA MET A 21 16.69 1.37 7.49
C MET A 21 16.47 0.12 8.36
N HIS A 22 15.44 -0.67 8.07
CA HIS A 22 15.22 -1.95 8.76
C HIS A 22 16.38 -2.91 8.50
N THR A 23 16.84 -3.04 7.25
CA THR A 23 18.01 -3.85 6.88
C THR A 23 19.28 -3.39 7.61
N PHE A 24 19.51 -2.09 7.72
CA PHE A 24 20.66 -1.56 8.46
C PHE A 24 20.55 -1.79 9.96
N ALA A 25 19.35 -1.73 10.53
CA ALA A 25 19.11 -1.98 11.94
C ALA A 25 19.36 -3.46 12.31
N THR A 26 19.09 -4.40 11.40
CA THR A 26 19.27 -5.84 11.61
C THR A 26 20.63 -6.37 11.17
N LYS A 27 21.51 -5.54 10.59
CA LYS A 27 22.79 -5.99 10.00
C LYS A 27 23.70 -6.76 10.95
N ASN A 28 23.65 -6.47 12.25
CA ASN A 28 24.51 -7.06 13.29
C ASN A 28 23.93 -8.34 13.89
N ILE A 29 22.75 -8.79 13.46
CA ILE A 29 22.22 -10.09 13.87
C ILE A 29 23.15 -11.18 13.32
N GLU A 30 23.71 -11.99 14.21
CA GLU A 30 24.74 -12.98 13.86
C GLU A 30 24.16 -14.12 13.00
N ILE A 31 22.96 -14.59 13.33
CA ILE A 31 22.27 -15.65 12.60
C ILE A 31 21.57 -15.05 11.39
N ASP A 32 22.08 -15.36 10.19
CA ASP A 32 21.60 -14.75 8.95
C ASP A 32 20.11 -15.01 8.68
N ALA A 33 19.60 -16.19 9.03
CA ALA A 33 18.18 -16.54 8.91
C ALA A 33 17.25 -15.61 9.70
N TYR A 34 17.75 -14.92 10.75
CA TYR A 34 16.98 -13.98 11.55
C TYR A 34 16.96 -12.56 10.97
N LYS A 35 17.73 -12.29 9.92
CA LYS A 35 17.66 -11.01 9.19
C LYS A 35 16.49 -10.99 8.20
N ASN A 36 16.07 -12.16 7.74
CA ASN A 36 14.90 -12.30 6.89
C ASN A 36 13.64 -12.19 7.75
N THR A 37 12.72 -11.32 7.33
CA THR A 37 11.42 -11.19 7.96
C THR A 37 10.32 -11.58 6.97
N PRO A 38 9.18 -12.07 7.46
CA PRO A 38 7.98 -12.17 6.64
C PRO A 38 7.62 -10.85 5.95
N SER A 39 6.93 -10.94 4.82
CA SER A 39 6.58 -9.82 3.95
C SER A 39 5.81 -8.71 4.67
N GLU A 40 4.87 -9.05 5.54
CA GLU A 40 4.12 -8.10 6.36
C GLU A 40 4.98 -7.34 7.35
N VAL A 41 6.05 -7.95 7.85
CA VAL A 41 6.98 -7.27 8.76
C VAL A 41 7.90 -6.34 7.98
N ALA A 42 8.31 -6.75 6.78
CA ALA A 42 9.09 -5.90 5.89
C ALA A 42 8.29 -4.66 5.46
N GLU A 43 7.04 -4.85 5.05
CA GLU A 43 6.10 -3.81 4.65
C GLU A 43 5.66 -2.92 5.83
N LEU A 44 5.52 -3.49 7.03
CA LEU A 44 5.28 -2.69 8.24
C LEU A 44 6.41 -1.67 8.45
N ALA A 45 7.66 -2.05 8.22
CA ALA A 45 8.80 -1.15 8.38
C ALA A 45 8.82 -0.03 7.32
N SER A 46 8.57 -0.35 6.05
CA SER A 46 8.50 0.63 4.97
C SER A 46 7.35 1.62 5.17
N MET A 47 6.13 1.12 5.37
CA MET A 47 4.95 1.96 5.57
C MET A 47 5.03 2.80 6.86
N SER A 48 5.63 2.27 7.93
CA SER A 48 5.85 3.06 9.15
C SER A 48 6.76 4.26 8.89
N MET A 49 7.81 4.07 8.06
CA MET A 49 8.72 5.15 7.69
C MET A 49 8.02 6.29 6.94
N GLU A 50 7.08 5.96 6.05
CA GLU A 50 6.26 6.97 5.36
C GLU A 50 5.56 7.90 6.34
N PHE A 51 4.97 7.36 7.42
CA PHE A 51 4.23 8.16 8.39
C PHE A 51 5.10 8.89 9.41
N ILE A 52 6.08 8.21 10.01
CA ILE A 52 6.89 8.85 11.06
C ILE A 52 7.77 9.98 10.52
N SER A 53 8.09 9.94 9.22
CA SER A 53 8.83 11.00 8.55
C SER A 53 7.97 12.22 8.18
N MET A 54 6.64 12.15 8.26
CA MET A 54 5.73 13.22 7.80
C MET A 54 5.97 14.58 8.45
N ASP A 55 6.50 14.63 9.68
CA ASP A 55 6.80 15.89 10.36
C ASP A 55 8.06 16.58 9.79
N LEU A 56 8.88 15.85 9.02
CA LEU A 56 10.10 16.33 8.36
C LEU A 56 9.91 16.60 6.86
N TRP A 57 8.70 16.43 6.32
CA TRP A 57 8.46 16.63 4.88
C TRP A 57 8.57 18.09 4.44
N ASN A 58 8.65 19.04 5.37
CA ASN A 58 9.00 20.44 5.10
C ASN A 58 10.42 20.58 4.52
N GLU A 59 11.27 19.56 4.64
CA GLU A 59 12.54 19.51 3.93
C GLU A 59 12.37 19.47 2.41
N TYR A 60 11.27 18.88 1.94
CA TYR A 60 10.91 18.82 0.52
C TYR A 60 9.85 19.87 0.15
N TYR A 61 8.76 19.96 0.91
CA TYR A 61 7.67 20.92 0.69
C TYR A 61 7.92 22.21 1.46
N LYS A 62 8.53 23.20 0.81
CA LYS A 62 8.86 24.49 1.44
C LYS A 62 7.64 25.39 1.63
N ASP A 63 6.63 25.25 0.79
CA ASP A 63 5.35 25.92 0.97
C ASP A 63 4.50 25.18 2.03
N GLU A 64 3.97 25.93 3.00
CA GLU A 64 3.21 25.37 4.12
C GLU A 64 1.89 24.73 3.66
N SER A 65 1.27 25.26 2.61
CA SER A 65 0.02 24.69 2.08
C SER A 65 0.27 23.35 1.40
N ASP A 66 1.37 23.23 0.64
CA ASP A 66 1.80 21.98 0.01
C ASP A 66 2.22 20.94 1.05
N PHE A 67 2.96 21.34 2.08
CA PHE A 67 3.34 20.46 3.19
C PHE A 67 2.11 19.88 3.90
N ASN A 68 1.15 20.73 4.25
CA ASN A 68 -0.09 20.29 4.90
C ASN A 68 -0.97 19.45 3.99
N LYS A 69 -0.98 19.74 2.68
CA LYS A 69 -1.68 18.94 1.68
C LYS A 69 -1.05 17.55 1.55
N ALA A 70 0.27 17.45 1.40
CA ALA A 70 0.99 16.19 1.31
C ALA A 70 0.68 15.29 2.51
N LYS A 71 0.72 15.84 3.73
CA LYS A 71 0.40 15.07 4.94
C LYS A 71 -1.03 14.54 4.95
N ARG A 72 -1.98 15.36 4.50
CA ARG A 72 -3.39 14.98 4.40
C ARG A 72 -3.61 13.90 3.34
N ASP A 73 -2.98 14.05 2.18
CA ASP A 73 -3.11 13.14 1.06
C ASP A 73 -2.50 11.77 1.41
N GLN A 74 -1.38 11.73 2.14
CA GLN A 74 -0.82 10.48 2.68
C GLN A 74 -1.80 9.75 3.60
N LEU A 75 -2.38 10.44 4.59
CA LEU A 75 -3.31 9.83 5.53
C LEU A 75 -4.61 9.39 4.87
N LYS A 76 -5.12 10.16 3.91
CA LYS A 76 -6.29 9.75 3.11
C LYS A 76 -5.95 8.55 2.24
N GLY A 77 -4.79 8.56 1.58
CA GLY A 77 -4.28 7.49 0.72
C GLY A 77 -4.22 6.16 1.46
N ALA A 78 -3.66 6.17 2.67
CA ALA A 78 -3.59 5.01 3.57
C ALA A 78 -4.95 4.36 3.84
N LEU A 79 -6.00 5.17 4.00
CA LEU A 79 -7.36 4.68 4.24
C LEU A 79 -8.05 4.24 2.94
N SER A 80 -7.90 5.01 1.86
CA SER A 80 -8.50 4.68 0.56
C SER A 80 -7.84 3.49 -0.13
N PHE A 81 -6.63 3.13 0.28
CA PHE A 81 -5.92 1.94 -0.18
C PHE A 81 -6.57 0.64 0.30
N LEU A 82 -7.09 0.60 1.53
CA LEU A 82 -7.57 -0.64 2.16
C LEU A 82 -8.66 -1.36 1.33
N PRO A 83 -9.70 -0.68 0.78
CA PRO A 83 -10.68 -1.35 -0.06
C PRO A 83 -10.10 -1.98 -1.33
N TRP A 84 -9.11 -1.33 -1.95
CA TRP A 84 -8.42 -1.89 -3.11
C TRP A 84 -7.61 -3.13 -2.72
N CYS A 85 -6.89 -3.07 -1.59
CA CYS A 85 -6.19 -4.22 -1.03
C CYS A 85 -7.12 -5.43 -0.85
N MET A 86 -8.29 -5.22 -0.22
CA MET A 86 -9.27 -6.29 0.00
C MET A 86 -9.88 -6.82 -1.31
N THR A 87 -10.04 -5.96 -2.31
CA THR A 87 -10.51 -6.35 -3.65
C THR A 87 -9.50 -7.29 -4.31
N VAL A 88 -8.22 -6.90 -4.35
CA VAL A 88 -7.15 -7.69 -4.97
C VAL A 88 -6.94 -9.04 -4.29
N ASP A 89 -6.97 -9.08 -2.95
CA ASP A 89 -6.83 -10.32 -2.19
C ASP A 89 -8.00 -11.28 -2.42
N ALA A 90 -9.24 -10.81 -2.26
CA ALA A 90 -10.43 -11.62 -2.48
C ALA A 90 -10.52 -12.13 -3.93
N PHE A 91 -10.09 -11.32 -4.88
CA PHE A 91 -10.04 -11.69 -6.29
C PHE A 91 -9.06 -12.83 -6.56
N GLN A 92 -7.85 -12.75 -6.01
CA GLN A 92 -6.86 -13.83 -6.12
C GLN A 92 -7.38 -15.12 -5.49
N HIS A 93 -7.96 -15.05 -4.28
CA HIS A 93 -8.59 -16.22 -3.66
C HIS A 93 -9.61 -16.89 -4.57
N TRP A 94 -10.49 -16.11 -5.21
CA TRP A 94 -11.47 -16.67 -6.13
C TRP A 94 -10.86 -17.28 -7.38
N ILE A 95 -9.86 -16.63 -8.01
CA ILE A 95 -9.15 -17.19 -9.17
C ILE A 95 -8.58 -18.57 -8.83
N TYR A 96 -7.87 -18.68 -7.71
CA TYR A 96 -7.19 -19.94 -7.33
C TYR A 96 -8.16 -21.01 -6.79
N LEU A 97 -9.34 -20.63 -6.30
CA LEU A 97 -10.40 -21.56 -5.90
C LEU A 97 -11.30 -22.00 -7.05
N ASN A 98 -11.25 -21.32 -8.20
CA ASN A 98 -12.06 -21.60 -9.39
C ASN A 98 -11.17 -21.72 -10.64
N PRO A 99 -10.26 -22.71 -10.72
CA PRO A 99 -9.23 -22.76 -11.77
C PRO A 99 -9.76 -22.87 -13.20
N ASP A 100 -11.00 -23.36 -13.37
CA ASP A 100 -11.65 -23.54 -14.67
C ASP A 100 -12.50 -22.33 -15.10
N HIS A 101 -12.40 -21.21 -14.39
CA HIS A 101 -13.20 -20.03 -14.65
C HIS A 101 -12.96 -19.47 -16.08
N THR A 102 -13.96 -18.82 -16.68
CA THR A 102 -13.80 -18.10 -17.96
C THR A 102 -13.30 -16.67 -17.76
N VAL A 103 -13.01 -15.96 -18.87
CA VAL A 103 -12.66 -14.53 -18.80
C VAL A 103 -13.86 -13.71 -18.34
N GLU A 104 -15.05 -14.05 -18.83
CA GLU A 104 -16.31 -13.38 -18.48
C GLU A 104 -16.65 -13.56 -17.00
N GLU A 105 -16.51 -14.77 -16.46
CA GLU A 105 -16.73 -15.04 -15.03
C GLU A 105 -15.75 -14.27 -14.15
N ARG A 106 -14.50 -14.12 -14.61
CA ARG A 106 -13.47 -13.33 -13.92
C ARG A 106 -13.83 -11.85 -13.88
N ASP A 107 -14.27 -11.29 -15.02
CA ASP A 107 -14.71 -9.90 -15.12
C ASP A 107 -15.92 -9.64 -14.21
N GLU A 108 -16.93 -10.51 -14.27
CA GLU A 108 -18.14 -10.41 -13.43
C GLU A 108 -17.81 -10.49 -11.94
N PHE A 109 -16.98 -11.45 -11.53
CA PHE A 109 -16.57 -11.58 -10.14
C PHE A 109 -15.78 -10.36 -9.67
N PHE A 110 -14.86 -9.86 -10.48
CA PHE A 110 -14.10 -8.65 -10.13
C PHE A 110 -14.98 -7.41 -10.00
N ILE A 111 -15.94 -7.21 -10.91
CA ILE A 111 -16.94 -6.12 -10.79
C ILE A 111 -17.70 -6.24 -9.47
N SER A 112 -18.14 -7.45 -9.10
CA SER A 112 -18.87 -7.67 -7.83
C SER A 112 -18.03 -7.29 -6.60
N LEU A 113 -16.71 -7.47 -6.65
CA LEU A 113 -15.80 -7.04 -5.58
C LEU A 113 -15.66 -5.52 -5.55
N LEU A 114 -15.58 -4.86 -6.71
CA LEU A 114 -15.58 -3.40 -6.79
C LEU A 114 -16.88 -2.80 -6.26
N ASP A 115 -18.04 -3.40 -6.56
CA ASP A 115 -19.32 -2.99 -5.99
C ASP A 115 -19.35 -3.12 -4.45
N ARG A 116 -18.69 -4.16 -3.92
CA ARG A 116 -18.63 -4.42 -2.48
C ARG A 116 -17.69 -3.46 -1.74
N TYR A 117 -16.48 -3.25 -2.26
CA TYR A 117 -15.40 -2.56 -1.53
C TYR A 117 -15.17 -1.13 -2.02
N ALA A 118 -15.31 -0.86 -3.32
CA ALA A 118 -14.98 0.43 -3.94
C ALA A 118 -16.23 1.28 -4.26
N THR A 119 -17.15 1.37 -3.29
CA THR A 119 -18.42 2.10 -3.45
C THR A 119 -18.19 3.61 -3.62
N GLY A 120 -18.94 4.23 -4.53
CA GLY A 120 -18.99 5.69 -4.68
C GLY A 120 -18.14 6.27 -5.81
N VAL A 121 -17.46 5.42 -6.60
CA VAL A 121 -16.79 5.83 -7.83
C VAL A 121 -17.77 5.68 -9.01
N ASP A 122 -17.92 6.75 -9.79
CA ASP A 122 -18.73 6.73 -11.02
C ASP A 122 -17.87 6.24 -12.20
N TYR A 123 -18.29 5.12 -12.78
CA TYR A 123 -17.66 4.51 -13.96
C TYR A 123 -18.47 4.71 -15.25
N SER A 124 -19.45 5.62 -15.26
CA SER A 124 -20.27 5.89 -16.45
C SER A 124 -19.40 6.20 -17.66
N GLY A 125 -19.50 5.39 -18.72
CA GLY A 125 -18.70 5.51 -19.94
C GLY A 125 -17.30 4.87 -19.87
N PHE A 126 -16.96 4.21 -18.75
CA PHE A 126 -15.68 3.53 -18.51
C PHE A 126 -15.87 2.10 -18.00
N GLU A 127 -17.01 1.47 -18.26
CA GLU A 127 -17.37 0.14 -17.78
C GLU A 127 -16.37 -0.93 -18.24
N GLU A 128 -15.86 -0.81 -19.47
CA GLU A 128 -14.85 -1.70 -20.02
C GLU A 128 -13.47 -1.57 -19.34
N ILE A 129 -13.13 -0.38 -18.84
CA ILE A 129 -11.89 -0.17 -18.07
C ILE A 129 -12.08 -0.69 -16.65
N ARG A 130 -13.27 -0.46 -16.08
CA ARG A 130 -13.62 -0.89 -14.73
C ARG A 130 -13.36 -2.39 -14.54
N LYS A 131 -13.87 -3.22 -15.46
CA LYS A 131 -13.77 -4.69 -15.37
C LYS A 131 -12.34 -5.22 -15.46
N ILE A 132 -11.47 -4.54 -16.22
CA ILE A 132 -10.07 -4.97 -16.40
C ILE A 132 -9.07 -4.24 -15.50
N SER A 133 -9.52 -3.39 -14.58
CA SER A 133 -8.61 -2.53 -13.80
C SER A 133 -7.64 -3.32 -12.91
N TRP A 134 -7.95 -4.58 -12.57
CA TRP A 134 -7.03 -5.49 -11.90
C TRP A 134 -5.78 -5.81 -12.73
N LEU A 135 -5.83 -5.72 -14.06
CA LEU A 135 -4.67 -5.97 -14.93
C LEU A 135 -3.52 -5.00 -14.67
N PHE A 136 -3.82 -3.81 -14.15
CA PHE A 136 -2.80 -2.82 -13.79
C PHE A 136 -2.08 -3.17 -12.47
N GLN A 137 -2.54 -4.18 -11.74
CA GLN A 137 -1.93 -4.63 -10.50
C GLN A 137 -0.90 -5.73 -10.75
N LEU A 138 0.36 -5.32 -10.93
CA LEU A 138 1.47 -6.22 -11.24
C LEU A 138 1.62 -7.41 -10.27
N HIS A 139 1.41 -7.18 -8.97
CA HIS A 139 1.55 -8.19 -7.92
C HIS A 139 0.67 -9.43 -8.12
N ILE A 140 -0.49 -9.30 -8.79
CA ILE A 140 -1.35 -10.46 -9.11
C ILE A 140 -0.61 -11.46 -10.00
N PHE A 141 0.29 -10.98 -10.86
CA PHE A 141 1.04 -11.79 -11.82
C PHE A 141 2.40 -12.22 -11.29
N GLU A 142 3.08 -11.36 -10.53
CA GLU A 142 4.47 -11.60 -10.10
C GLU A 142 4.57 -12.33 -8.76
N VAL A 143 3.73 -11.97 -7.79
CA VAL A 143 3.81 -12.48 -6.41
C VAL A 143 2.41 -12.69 -5.84
N PRO A 144 1.70 -13.78 -6.24
CA PRO A 144 0.33 -14.00 -5.82
C PRO A 144 0.18 -14.03 -4.29
N PHE A 145 -0.95 -13.51 -3.80
CA PHE A 145 -1.30 -13.37 -2.38
C PHE A 145 -0.39 -12.44 -1.55
N TYR A 146 0.62 -11.79 -2.14
CA TYR A 146 1.44 -10.79 -1.43
C TYR A 146 0.65 -9.52 -1.05
N TYR A 147 -0.36 -9.17 -1.83
CA TYR A 147 -0.98 -7.85 -1.71
C TYR A 147 -1.73 -7.63 -0.38
N ILE A 148 -2.23 -8.69 0.27
CA ILE A 148 -2.89 -8.59 1.58
C ILE A 148 -1.91 -8.18 2.69
N GLU A 149 -0.62 -8.48 2.51
CA GLU A 149 0.43 -8.11 3.46
C GLU A 149 0.53 -6.58 3.59
N TYR A 150 0.32 -5.84 2.49
CA TYR A 150 0.20 -4.38 2.52
C TYR A 150 -0.95 -3.93 3.42
N GLY A 151 -2.11 -4.60 3.34
CA GLY A 151 -3.28 -4.25 4.15
C GLY A 151 -3.03 -4.41 5.66
N MET A 152 -2.42 -5.53 6.06
CA MET A 152 -2.05 -5.78 7.46
C MET A 152 -0.98 -4.80 7.94
N SER A 153 0.04 -4.58 7.10
CA SER A 153 1.14 -3.65 7.36
C SER A 153 0.65 -2.21 7.50
N GLN A 154 -0.30 -1.78 6.67
CA GLN A 154 -0.88 -0.44 6.69
C GLN A 154 -1.56 -0.13 8.03
N LEU A 155 -2.30 -1.10 8.58
CA LEU A 155 -2.94 -0.98 9.91
C LEU A 155 -1.91 -0.93 11.03
N GLY A 156 -0.85 -1.74 10.93
CA GLY A 156 0.28 -1.70 11.86
C GLY A 156 1.02 -0.36 11.81
N ALA A 157 1.31 0.15 10.62
CA ALA A 157 1.99 1.42 10.40
C ALA A 157 1.19 2.62 10.93
N LEU A 158 -0.13 2.63 10.74
CA LEU A 158 -1.03 3.61 11.37
C LEU A 158 -0.97 3.55 12.90
N SER A 159 -0.84 2.34 13.47
CA SER A 159 -0.68 2.16 14.92
C SER A 159 0.68 2.67 15.43
N VAL A 160 1.76 2.41 14.69
CA VAL A 160 3.09 2.98 14.95
C VAL A 160 3.04 4.51 14.90
N TYR A 161 2.42 5.07 13.85
CA TYR A 161 2.27 6.51 13.70
C TYR A 161 1.48 7.14 14.84
N ARG A 162 0.36 6.52 15.25
CA ARG A 162 -0.43 6.97 16.42
C ARG A 162 0.43 7.02 17.68
N ASN A 163 1.29 6.03 17.91
CA ASN A 163 2.17 6.00 19.07
C ASN A 163 3.29 7.05 18.98
N TYR A 164 3.86 7.24 17.79
CA TYR A 164 4.83 8.29 17.50
C TYR A 164 4.26 9.68 17.81
N LYS A 165 3.05 9.99 17.32
CA LYS A 165 2.40 11.28 17.60
C LYS A 165 2.06 11.48 19.08
N LYS A 166 1.74 10.43 19.83
CA LYS A 166 1.51 10.53 21.28
C LYS A 166 2.79 10.79 22.08
N THR A 167 3.90 10.17 21.66
CA THR A 167 5.19 10.27 22.37
C THR A 167 5.93 11.55 22.02
N SER A 168 5.84 12.01 20.76
CA SER A 168 6.45 13.25 20.28
C SER A 168 5.80 14.54 20.82
N LEU A 169 4.69 14.42 21.56
CA LEU A 169 4.03 15.54 22.24
C LEU A 169 4.51 15.73 23.69
N LEU A 170 5.48 14.91 24.14
CA LEU A 170 6.25 15.08 25.38
C LEU A 170 7.64 15.64 25.04
#